data_AF-K1T5D1-F1
#
_entry.id   AF-K1T5D1-F1
#
_cell.length_a   1.000
_cell.length_b   1.000
_cell.length_c   1.000
_cell.angle_alpha   90.00
_cell.angle_beta   90.00
_cell.angle_gamma   90.00
#
_symmetry.space_group_name_H-M   'P 1'
#
loop_
_entity.id
_entity.type
_entity.pdbx_description
1 polymer ?
#
loop_
_entity_poly.entity_id
_entity_poly.type
_entity_poly.pdbx_seq_one_letter_code
_entity_poly.pdbx_strand_id
1 'polypeptide(L)'
;KIGFRKVEIKDGIIRINGQRVVFKGTNRHEFDCHTGRYISEDVMRYDIEMMKKSNMNSVRTSHYPNDPKFLELCDEYGLYVIDENNMETHGTGWSTIVGCPQLPASRPEWEKACMERIKATYNRDKNITSVVCWSLGNESLGGAVT
;
A
#
# COMPACT_ATOMS: atom_id res chain seq x y z
N LYS A 1 -19.15 -3.40 -3.73
CA LYS A 1 -19.39 -4.87 -3.76
C LYS A 1 -18.94 -5.43 -2.40
N ILE A 2 -19.43 -6.59 -1.96
CA ILE A 2 -19.04 -7.19 -0.66
C ILE A 2 -18.37 -8.52 -0.93
N GLY A 3 -17.19 -8.75 -0.35
CA GLY A 3 -16.54 -10.05 -0.30
C GLY A 3 -16.31 -10.50 1.14
N PHE A 4 -16.59 -11.77 1.42
CA PHE A 4 -16.38 -12.36 2.73
C PHE A 4 -14.99 -12.97 2.80
N ARG A 5 -14.13 -12.43 3.67
CA ARG A 5 -12.82 -13.00 3.95
C ARG A 5 -12.40 -12.82 5.41
N LYS A 6 -11.54 -13.71 5.87
CA LYS A 6 -10.80 -13.57 7.12
C LYS A 6 -9.31 -13.60 6.83
N VAL A 7 -8.58 -12.58 7.28
CA VAL A 7 -7.12 -12.55 7.27
C VAL A 7 -6.65 -12.83 8.69
N GLU A 8 -5.70 -13.74 8.86
CA GLU A 8 -5.13 -14.07 10.15
C GLU A 8 -3.64 -14.41 10.01
N ILE A 9 -2.85 -14.16 11.06
CA ILE A 9 -1.49 -14.67 11.19
C ILE A 9 -1.53 -15.71 12.29
N LYS A 10 -1.19 -16.95 11.96
CA LYS A 10 -1.13 -18.08 12.89
C LYS A 10 0.20 -18.78 12.73
N ASP A 11 0.92 -18.97 13.83
CA ASP A 11 2.25 -19.61 13.88
C ASP A 11 3.25 -18.93 12.92
N GLY A 12 3.20 -17.60 12.84
CA GLY A 12 4.03 -16.79 11.93
C GLY A 12 3.64 -16.86 10.45
N ILE A 13 2.54 -17.54 10.10
CA ILE A 13 2.09 -17.72 8.71
C ILE A 13 0.81 -16.91 8.49
N ILE A 14 0.84 -16.03 7.50
CA ILE A 14 -0.35 -15.35 7.01
C ILE A 14 -1.28 -16.34 6.29
N ARG A 15 -2.55 -16.28 6.66
CA ARG A 15 -3.62 -17.11 6.10
C ARG A 15 -4.79 -16.24 5.68
N ILE A 16 -5.41 -16.61 4.58
CA ILE A 16 -6.68 -16.02 4.12
C ILE A 16 -7.68 -17.16 4.03
N ASN A 17 -8.79 -17.03 4.76
CA ASN A 17 -9.80 -18.08 4.91
C ASN A 17 -9.20 -19.43 5.37
N GLY A 18 -8.28 -19.38 6.33
CA GLY A 18 -7.61 -20.56 6.91
C GLY A 18 -6.48 -21.15 6.07
N GLN A 19 -6.35 -20.75 4.79
CA GLN A 19 -5.34 -21.28 3.88
C GLN A 19 -4.08 -20.40 3.87
N ARG A 20 -2.89 -21.03 3.87
CA ARG A 20 -1.62 -20.31 3.68
C ARG A 20 -1.62 -19.65 2.31
N VAL A 21 -1.21 -18.38 2.27
CA VAL A 21 -1.05 -17.63 1.02
C VAL A 21 0.42 -17.40 0.73
N VAL A 22 0.80 -17.58 -0.53
CA VAL A 22 2.10 -17.16 -1.08
C VAL A 22 1.83 -15.99 -2.01
N PHE A 23 2.35 -14.82 -1.67
CA PHE A 23 2.24 -13.63 -2.50
C PHE A 23 3.21 -13.71 -3.68
N LYS A 24 2.66 -13.78 -4.89
CA LYS A 24 3.35 -13.65 -6.17
C LYS A 24 3.03 -12.26 -6.70
N GLY A 25 3.69 -11.26 -6.15
CA GLY A 25 3.27 -9.87 -6.30
C GLY A 25 4.27 -8.97 -7.01
N THR A 26 3.81 -7.75 -7.29
CA THR A 26 4.63 -6.64 -7.79
C THR A 26 4.36 -5.37 -6.98
N ASN A 27 5.28 -4.41 -7.07
CA ASN A 27 5.05 -3.03 -6.64
C ASN A 27 4.52 -2.24 -7.84
N ARG A 28 3.47 -1.43 -7.64
CA ARG A 28 2.88 -0.62 -8.69
C ARG A 28 2.82 0.84 -8.25
N HIS A 29 3.55 1.69 -8.98
CA HIS A 29 3.29 3.13 -9.02
C HIS A 29 2.18 3.43 -10.03
N GLU A 30 1.33 4.40 -9.73
CA GLU A 30 0.46 5.02 -10.73
C GLU A 30 1.26 5.94 -11.64
N PHE A 31 1.67 5.39 -12.78
CA PHE A 31 2.41 6.11 -13.80
C PHE A 31 2.05 5.62 -15.20
N ASP A 32 1.78 6.57 -16.08
CA ASP A 32 1.66 6.41 -17.53
C ASP A 32 2.66 7.37 -18.20
N CYS A 33 3.29 6.93 -19.29
CA CYS A 33 4.35 7.71 -19.95
C CYS A 33 3.82 8.93 -20.72
N HIS A 34 2.52 9.00 -20.99
CA HIS A 34 1.87 10.11 -21.68
C HIS A 34 1.17 11.06 -20.72
N THR A 35 0.53 10.54 -19.67
CA THR A 35 -0.31 11.33 -18.74
C THR A 35 0.27 11.46 -17.33
N GLY A 36 1.44 10.88 -17.06
CA GLY A 36 2.09 10.93 -15.76
C GLY A 36 1.28 10.17 -14.71
N ARG A 37 0.88 10.83 -13.62
CA ARG A 37 0.13 10.19 -12.52
C ARG A 37 -1.38 10.09 -12.76
N TYR A 38 -1.89 10.66 -13.84
CA TYR A 38 -3.26 10.42 -14.25
C TYR A 38 -3.34 9.08 -14.97
N ILE A 39 -4.08 8.13 -14.40
CA ILE A 39 -4.25 6.79 -14.96
C ILE A 39 -5.71 6.62 -15.36
N SER A 40 -5.98 6.30 -16.62
CA SER A 40 -7.34 5.98 -17.07
C SER A 40 -7.75 4.58 -16.59
N GLU A 41 -9.05 4.31 -16.52
CA GLU A 41 -9.55 2.98 -16.15
C GLU A 41 -9.04 1.90 -17.13
N ASP A 42 -8.89 2.22 -18.41
CA ASP A 42 -8.36 1.28 -19.42
C ASP A 42 -6.91 0.88 -19.10
N VAL A 43 -6.07 1.83 -18.67
CA VAL A 43 -4.70 1.54 -18.25
C VAL A 43 -4.70 0.72 -16.95
N MET A 44 -5.58 1.03 -15.99
CA MET A 44 -5.72 0.22 -14.76
C MET A 44 -6.10 -1.23 -15.07
N ARG A 45 -7.06 -1.44 -15.98
CA ARG A 45 -7.49 -2.77 -16.41
C ARG A 45 -6.37 -3.50 -17.13
N TYR A 46 -5.68 -2.81 -18.05
CA TYR A 46 -4.53 -3.37 -18.75
C TYR A 46 -3.45 -3.86 -17.76
N ASP A 47 -3.06 -3.04 -16.79
CA ASP A 47 -2.09 -3.39 -15.75
C ASP A 47 -2.51 -4.68 -15.03
N ILE A 48 -3.75 -4.74 -14.55
CA ILE A 48 -4.29 -5.90 -13.82
C ILE A 48 -4.29 -7.14 -14.72
N GLU A 49 -4.75 -7.02 -15.96
CA GLU A 49 -4.77 -8.14 -16.90
C GLU A 49 -3.37 -8.67 -17.19
N MET A 50 -2.36 -7.80 -17.32
CA MET A 50 -0.97 -8.20 -17.49
C MET A 50 -0.44 -8.92 -16.25
N MET A 51 -0.76 -8.45 -15.05
CA MET A 51 -0.43 -9.13 -13.79
C MET A 51 -1.03 -10.54 -13.78
N LYS A 52 -2.32 -10.69 -14.11
CA LYS A 52 -3.01 -11.98 -14.12
C LYS A 52 -2.44 -12.94 -15.18
N LYS A 53 -2.18 -12.46 -16.40
CA LYS A 53 -1.52 -13.25 -17.47
C LYS A 53 -0.11 -13.70 -17.07
N SER A 54 0.55 -12.94 -16.20
CA SER A 54 1.87 -13.25 -15.65
C SER A 54 1.83 -14.09 -14.37
N ASN A 55 0.68 -14.69 -14.03
CA ASN A 55 0.46 -15.51 -12.82
C ASN A 55 0.68 -14.77 -11.48
N MET A 56 0.59 -13.43 -11.48
CA MET A 56 0.62 -12.65 -10.25
C MET A 56 -0.73 -12.73 -9.53
N ASN A 57 -0.67 -12.67 -8.19
CA ASN A 57 -1.85 -12.70 -7.33
C ASN A 57 -1.91 -11.53 -6.34
N SER A 58 -0.95 -10.62 -6.36
CA SER A 58 -0.87 -9.53 -5.40
C SER A 58 -0.19 -8.29 -5.96
N VAL A 59 -0.52 -7.14 -5.35
CA VAL A 59 0.06 -5.85 -5.67
C VAL A 59 0.27 -5.02 -4.41
N ARG A 60 1.40 -4.33 -4.31
CA ARG A 60 1.64 -3.28 -3.32
C ARG A 60 1.49 -1.92 -3.99
N THR A 61 0.72 -1.01 -3.40
CA THR A 61 0.53 0.35 -3.90
C THR A 61 1.72 1.24 -3.49
N SER A 62 2.88 0.99 -4.09
CA SER A 62 4.13 1.69 -3.79
C SER A 62 4.06 3.15 -4.24
N HIS A 63 4.28 4.17 -3.41
CA HIS A 63 4.35 4.17 -1.94
C HIS A 63 3.30 5.13 -1.37
N TYR A 64 2.07 5.00 -1.88
CA TYR A 64 0.94 5.85 -1.61
C TYR A 64 -0.36 5.14 -2.01
N PRO A 65 -1.51 5.58 -1.47
CA PRO A 65 -2.78 5.00 -1.85
C PRO A 65 -3.08 5.35 -3.31
N ASN A 66 -3.31 4.33 -4.14
CA ASN A 66 -3.72 4.52 -5.54
C ASN A 66 -5.16 5.05 -5.65
N ASP A 67 -5.62 5.34 -6.87
CA ASP A 67 -7.01 5.68 -7.15
C ASP A 67 -7.98 4.62 -6.58
N PRO A 68 -9.07 5.01 -5.87
CA PRO A 68 -10.06 4.06 -5.36
C PRO A 68 -10.63 3.11 -6.43
N LYS A 69 -10.73 3.56 -7.70
CA LYS A 69 -11.18 2.72 -8.81
C LYS A 69 -10.26 1.52 -9.03
N PHE A 70 -8.95 1.69 -8.88
CA PHE A 70 -7.99 0.58 -9.01
C PHE A 70 -8.23 -0.50 -7.96
N LEU A 71 -8.54 -0.10 -6.72
CA LEU A 71 -8.86 -1.02 -5.62
C LEU A 71 -10.18 -1.77 -5.87
N GLU A 72 -11.20 -1.10 -6.41
CA GLU A 72 -12.45 -1.73 -6.83
C GLU A 72 -12.22 -2.77 -7.95
N LEU A 73 -11.31 -2.49 -8.88
CA LEU A 73 -10.91 -3.45 -9.91
C LEU A 73 -10.12 -4.62 -9.32
N CYS A 74 -9.29 -4.41 -8.30
CA CYS A 74 -8.59 -5.48 -7.59
C CYS A 74 -9.58 -6.44 -6.90
N ASP A 75 -10.68 -5.92 -6.33
CA ASP A 75 -11.80 -6.73 -5.81
C ASP A 75 -12.44 -7.59 -6.93
N GLU A 76 -12.59 -7.04 -8.13
CA GLU A 76 -13.25 -7.70 -9.25
C GLU A 76 -12.39 -8.78 -9.92
N TYR A 77 -11.11 -8.49 -10.16
CA TYR A 77 -10.19 -9.40 -10.86
C TYR A 77 -9.47 -10.39 -9.91
N GLY A 78 -9.60 -10.18 -8.60
CA GLY A 78 -9.00 -11.02 -7.57
C GLY A 78 -7.48 -10.85 -7.50
N LEU A 79 -7.04 -9.77 -6.85
CA LEU A 79 -5.67 -9.53 -6.43
C LEU A 79 -5.64 -9.27 -4.92
N TYR A 80 -4.63 -9.74 -4.21
CA TYR A 80 -4.36 -9.33 -2.84
C TYR A 80 -3.60 -8.00 -2.82
N VAL A 81 -4.11 -7.02 -2.09
CA VAL A 81 -3.53 -5.68 -2.03
C VAL A 81 -2.84 -5.46 -0.69
N ILE A 82 -1.61 -4.97 -0.75
CA ILE A 82 -0.94 -4.27 0.35
C ILE A 82 -1.15 -2.78 0.08
N ASP A 83 -2.08 -2.17 0.84
CA ASP A 83 -2.44 -0.78 0.69
C ASP A 83 -1.53 0.09 1.55
N GLU A 84 -0.75 0.93 0.90
CA GLU A 84 0.32 1.69 1.53
C GLU A 84 -0.02 3.16 1.65
N ASN A 85 0.13 3.68 2.86
CA ASN A 85 -0.04 5.09 3.13
C ASN A 85 1.06 5.94 2.48
N ASN A 86 0.73 7.19 2.14
CA ASN A 86 1.64 8.16 1.53
C ASN A 86 2.59 8.74 2.59
N MET A 87 3.65 8.02 2.90
CA MET A 87 4.68 8.42 3.86
C MET A 87 6.03 7.88 3.42
N GLU A 88 6.90 8.78 3.00
CA GLU A 88 8.29 8.49 2.67
C GLU A 88 9.20 9.66 3.04
N THR A 89 10.21 9.41 3.86
CA THR A 89 11.19 10.41 4.31
C THR A 89 12.62 9.92 4.13
N HIS A 90 12.84 9.04 3.13
CA HIS A 90 14.14 8.42 2.86
C HIS A 90 15.26 9.45 2.71
N GLY A 91 15.01 10.59 2.07
CA GLY A 91 16.02 11.65 1.93
C GLY A 91 16.53 12.26 3.25
N THR A 92 15.80 12.08 4.35
CA THR A 92 16.24 12.47 5.71
C THR A 92 16.93 11.32 6.46
N GLY A 93 16.74 10.09 5.95
CA GLY A 93 17.49 8.87 6.23
C GLY A 93 18.99 9.07 6.18
N TRP A 94 19.67 8.93 7.33
CA TRP A 94 21.14 8.96 7.39
C TRP A 94 21.79 10.19 6.76
N SER A 95 21.05 11.32 6.69
CA SER A 95 21.52 12.54 6.06
C SER A 95 22.75 13.10 6.77
N THR A 96 23.78 13.46 6.00
CA THR A 96 24.97 14.16 6.48
C THR A 96 24.87 15.68 6.33
N ILE A 97 23.74 16.18 5.80
CA ILE A 97 23.51 17.62 5.65
C ILE A 97 23.29 18.22 7.04
N VAL A 98 24.10 19.22 7.38
CA VAL A 98 23.98 19.95 8.65
C VAL A 98 22.57 20.54 8.77
N GLY A 99 21.86 20.19 9.85
CA GLY A 99 20.49 20.65 10.09
C GLY A 99 19.39 19.82 9.41
N CYS A 100 19.70 18.67 8.81
CA CYS A 100 18.72 17.74 8.24
C CYS A 100 18.60 16.49 9.14
N PRO A 101 17.76 16.52 10.20
CA PRO A 101 17.55 15.34 11.04
C PRO A 101 16.68 14.30 10.33
N GLN A 102 16.75 13.05 10.80
CA GLN A 102 15.75 12.03 10.44
C GLN A 102 14.33 12.52 10.76
N LEU A 103 13.43 12.42 9.78
CA LEU A 103 12.00 12.65 9.94
C LEU A 103 11.23 11.35 9.61
N PRO A 104 10.03 11.12 10.17
CA PRO A 104 9.48 11.82 11.33
C PRO A 104 10.17 11.41 12.65
N ALA A 105 10.82 10.24 12.71
CA ALA A 105 11.35 9.65 13.95
C ALA A 105 10.28 9.67 15.08
N SER A 106 10.64 10.03 16.32
CA SER A 106 9.71 10.23 17.45
C SER A 106 9.41 11.70 17.74
N ARG A 107 9.42 12.54 16.71
CA ARG A 107 9.23 13.98 16.86
C ARG A 107 7.74 14.32 17.04
N PRO A 108 7.33 14.90 18.19
CA PRO A 108 5.91 15.20 18.45
C PRO A 108 5.29 16.12 17.40
N GLU A 109 6.09 17.02 16.81
CA GLU A 109 5.62 17.94 15.77
C GLU A 109 5.15 17.23 14.48
N TRP A 110 5.58 15.99 14.24
CA TRP A 110 5.20 15.19 13.06
C TRP A 110 4.10 14.16 13.33
N GLU A 111 3.77 13.89 14.60
CA GLU A 111 2.82 12.85 14.98
C GLU A 111 1.45 13.07 14.32
N LYS A 112 0.90 14.28 14.43
CA LYS A 112 -0.40 14.63 13.84
C LYS A 112 -0.42 14.38 12.33
N ALA A 113 0.59 14.87 11.61
CA ALA A 113 0.65 14.74 10.15
C ALA A 113 0.78 13.26 9.72
N CYS A 114 1.55 12.46 10.45
CA CYS A 114 1.70 11.03 10.20
C CYS A 114 0.37 10.29 10.43
N MET A 115 -0.29 10.55 11.56
CA MET A 115 -1.53 9.90 11.94
C MET A 115 -2.70 10.31 11.03
N GLU A 116 -2.76 11.56 10.56
CA GLU A 116 -3.80 12.00 9.63
C GLU A 116 -3.69 11.30 8.28
N ARG A 117 -2.47 11.06 7.77
CA ARG A 117 -2.24 10.30 6.53
C ARG A 117 -2.71 8.85 6.67
N ILE A 118 -2.30 8.17 7.74
CA ILE A 118 -2.73 6.79 8.04
C ILE A 118 -4.25 6.69 8.16
N LYS A 119 -4.87 7.62 8.90
CA LYS A 119 -6.34 7.66 9.07
C LYS A 119 -7.06 7.93 7.75
N ALA A 120 -6.52 8.78 6.88
CA ALA A 120 -7.13 9.08 5.59
C ALA A 120 -7.15 7.83 4.69
N THR A 121 -6.02 7.13 4.55
CA THR A 121 -5.92 5.86 3.80
C THR A 121 -6.89 4.83 4.36
N TYR A 122 -6.81 4.54 5.66
CA TYR A 122 -7.65 3.52 6.29
C TYR A 122 -9.14 3.83 6.13
N ASN A 123 -9.57 5.07 6.38
CA ASN A 123 -10.99 5.39 6.33
C ASN A 123 -11.58 5.34 4.92
N ARG A 124 -10.76 5.61 3.89
CA ARG A 124 -11.15 5.52 2.50
C ARG A 124 -11.34 4.06 2.07
N ASP A 125 -10.40 3.19 2.45
CA ASP A 125 -10.24 1.87 1.81
C ASP A 125 -10.64 0.68 2.69
N LYS A 126 -11.01 0.88 3.97
CA LYS A 126 -11.36 -0.20 4.93
C LYS A 126 -12.44 -1.19 4.50
N ASN A 127 -13.26 -0.83 3.50
CA ASN A 127 -14.33 -1.68 2.97
C ASN A 127 -13.93 -2.44 1.70
N ILE A 128 -12.72 -2.24 1.19
CA ILE A 128 -12.19 -2.96 0.03
C ILE A 128 -11.76 -4.36 0.46
N THR A 129 -12.28 -5.39 -0.20
CA THR A 129 -12.07 -6.79 0.20
C THR A 129 -10.64 -7.24 -0.09
N SER A 130 -10.07 -6.82 -1.21
CA SER A 130 -8.75 -7.18 -1.71
C SER A 130 -7.63 -6.66 -0.83
N VAL A 131 -7.85 -5.59 -0.05
CA VAL A 131 -6.86 -5.08 0.92
C VAL A 131 -6.71 -6.11 2.05
N VAL A 132 -5.55 -6.74 2.13
CA VAL A 132 -5.23 -7.78 3.14
C VAL A 132 -4.12 -7.37 4.10
N CYS A 133 -3.41 -6.29 3.79
CA CYS A 133 -2.38 -5.71 4.63
C CYS A 133 -2.39 -4.18 4.48
N TRP A 134 -2.14 -3.48 5.59
CA TRP A 134 -1.95 -2.04 5.62
C TRP A 134 -0.47 -1.74 5.86
N SER A 135 0.14 -0.96 4.97
CA SER A 135 1.51 -0.50 5.14
C SER A 135 1.52 0.96 5.62
N LEU A 136 2.34 1.24 6.65
CA LEU A 136 2.43 2.57 7.26
C LEU A 136 3.11 3.60 6.35
N GLY A 137 3.90 3.13 5.39
CA GLY A 137 4.68 3.93 4.47
C GLY A 137 5.88 3.16 3.93
N ASN A 138 6.81 3.87 3.33
CA ASN A 138 8.05 3.34 2.80
C ASN A 138 9.24 4.16 3.33
N GLU A 139 10.38 3.51 3.56
CA GLU A 139 11.69 4.13 3.86
C GLU A 139 11.66 5.38 4.74
N SER A 140 10.79 5.37 5.77
CA SER A 140 10.61 6.49 6.70
C SER A 140 11.27 6.25 8.06
N LEU A 141 12.04 5.15 8.15
CA LEU A 141 12.49 4.53 9.39
C LEU A 141 11.32 4.31 10.36
N GLY A 142 11.63 4.20 11.66
CA GLY A 142 10.65 4.04 12.73
C GLY A 142 10.73 5.17 13.75
N GLY A 143 9.78 5.13 14.69
CA GLY A 143 9.86 5.86 15.95
C GLY A 143 10.10 4.89 17.11
N ALA A 144 10.32 5.45 18.29
CA ALA A 144 10.31 4.75 19.55
C ALA A 144 9.00 3.98 19.74
N VAL A 145 9.14 2.75 20.24
CA VAL A 145 8.03 1.95 20.76
C VAL A 145 7.96 2.26 22.25
N THR A 146 7.15 3.25 22.62
CA THR A 146 6.88 3.60 24.03
C THR A 146 5.58 3.00 24.49
#